data_AF-A0A2V8XVN5-F1
#
_entry.id   AF-A0A2V8XVN5-F1
#
_cell.length_a   1.000
_cell.length_b   1.000
_cell.length_c   1.000
_cell.angle_alpha   90.00
_cell.angle_beta   90.00
_cell.angle_gamma   90.00
#
_symmetry.space_group_name_H-M   'P 1'
#
loop_
_entity.id
_entity.type
_entity.pdbx_description
1 polymer ?
#
loop_
_entity_poly.entity_id
_entity_poly.type
_entity_poly.pdbx_seq_one_letter_code
_entity_poly.pdbx_strand_id
1 'polypeptide(L)' 'MPLFRTRLRVLSAEREWSQAKLAAHVGVTRQTINSIEKGRF' A
#
# COMPACT_ATOMS: atom_id res chain seq x y z
N MET A 1 -4.61 12.31 -8.98
CA MET A 1 -4.51 10.84 -9.03
C MET A 1 -3.04 10.46 -9.12
N PRO A 2 -2.42 9.80 -8.12
CA PRO A 2 -1.05 9.34 -8.25
C PRO A 2 -0.98 7.99 -8.99
N LEU A 3 0.10 7.83 -9.75
CA LEU A 3 0.30 6.96 -10.92
C LEU A 3 1.06 5.65 -10.63
N PHE A 4 1.26 5.24 -9.37
CA PHE A 4 2.01 4.02 -9.06
C PHE A 4 1.10 2.79 -8.99
N ARG A 5 1.09 1.99 -10.07
CA ARG A 5 0.37 0.72 -10.16
C ARG A 5 1.19 -0.41 -9.52
N THR A 6 1.43 -0.34 -8.22
CA THR A 6 2.04 -1.44 -7.46
C THR A 6 1.05 -2.60 -7.34
N ARG A 7 1.54 -3.85 -7.44
CA ARG A 7 0.72 -5.06 -7.23
C ARG A 7 0.03 -5.09 -5.86
N LEU A 8 0.52 -4.30 -4.90
CA LEU A 8 -0.14 -4.05 -3.61
C LEU A 8 -1.58 -3.57 -3.75
N ARG A 9 -1.87 -2.69 -4.73
CA ARG A 9 -3.22 -2.13 -4.88
C ARG A 9 -4.20 -3.17 -5.43
N VAL A 10 -3.72 -4.08 -6.28
CA VAL A 10 -4.50 -5.20 -6.81
C VAL A 10 -4.75 -6.24 -5.72
N LEU A 11 -3.71 -6.62 -4.97
CA LEU A 11 -3.80 -7.57 -3.86
C LEU A 11 -4.66 -7.06 -2.69
N SER A 12 -4.60 -5.76 -2.40
CA SER A 12 -5.47 -5.12 -1.39
C SER A 12 -6.92 -5.01 -1.86
N ALA A 13 -7.18 -4.87 -3.16
CA ALA A 13 -8.54 -4.86 -3.71
C ALA A 13 -9.18 -6.25 -3.72
N GLU A 14 -8.40 -7.30 -3.97
CA GLU A 14 -8.87 -8.70 -3.90
C GLU A 14 -9.17 -9.18 -2.47
N ARG A 15 -8.62 -8.52 -1.44
CA ARG A 15 -8.79 -8.90 -0.02
C ARG A 15 -9.44 -7.83 0.86
N GLU A 16 -9.88 -6.71 0.28
CA GLU A 16 -10.39 -5.51 0.99
C GLU A 16 -9.47 -5.03 2.13
N TRP A 17 -8.16 -5.05 1.93
CA TRP A 17 -7.21 -4.63 2.95
C TRP A 17 -6.97 -3.12 2.92
N SER A 18 -7.15 -2.48 4.07
CA SER A 18 -6.71 -1.11 4.27
C SER A 18 -5.17 -1.03 4.26
N GLN A 19 -4.61 0.12 3.89
CA GLN A 19 -3.16 0.35 3.94
C GLN A 19 -2.56 0.02 5.32
N ALA A 20 -3.30 0.28 6.40
CA ALA A 20 -2.89 -0.04 7.76
C ALA A 20 -2.82 -1.55 8.01
N LYS A 21 -3.80 -2.31 7.50
CA LYS A 21 -3.83 -3.77 7.61
C LYS A 21 -2.70 -4.42 6.81
N LEU A 22 -2.45 -3.94 5.60
CA LEU A 22 -1.31 -4.36 4.79
C LEU A 22 0.03 -4.03 5.49
N ALA A 23 0.16 -2.82 6.02
CA ALA A 23 1.36 -2.39 6.74
C ALA A 23 1.65 -3.28 7.95
N ALA A 24 0.61 -3.57 8.75
CA ALA A 24 0.71 -4.51 9.87
C ALA A 24 1.12 -5.92 9.42
N HIS A 25 0.61 -6.38 8.27
CA HIS A 25 0.91 -7.72 7.75
C HIS A 25 2.36 -7.86 7.26
N VAL A 26 2.90 -6.82 6.62
CA VAL A 26 4.27 -6.84 6.08
C VAL A 26 5.31 -6.22 7.03
N GLY A 27 4.91 -5.86 8.25
CA GLY A 27 5.82 -5.36 9.29
C GLY A 27 6.37 -3.96 9.02
N VAL A 28 5.66 -3.12 8.27
CA VAL A 28 6.06 -1.74 7.99
C VAL A 28 5.02 -0.76 8.49
N THR A 29 5.33 0.54 8.43
CA THR A 29 4.35 1.56 8.81
C THR A 29 3.38 1.86 7.66
N ARG A 30 2.17 2.33 7.99
CA ARG A 30 1.24 2.86 6.98
C ARG A 30 1.89 3.99 6.16
N GLN A 31 2.76 4.79 6.78
CA GLN A 31 3.47 5.87 6.09
C GLN A 31 4.40 5.34 5.02
N THR A 32 5.12 4.24 5.31
CA THR A 32 5.94 3.51 4.33
C THR A 32 5.09 3.12 3.13
N ILE A 33 3.96 2.43 3.32
CA ILE A 33 3.06 2.04 2.22
C ILE A 33 2.56 3.27 1.43
N ASN A 34 2.13 4.33 2.11
CA ASN A 34 1.61 5.56 1.50
C ASN A 34 2.66 6.27 0.62
N SER A 35 3.90 6.33 1.08
CA SER A 35 4.99 6.91 0.29
C SER A 35 5.25 6.09 -0.99
N ILE A 36 5.02 4.76 -0.99
CA ILE A 36 5.36 3.87 -2.12
C ILE A 36 4.31 4.12 -3.20
N GLU A 37 3.05 4.13 -2.78
CA GLU A 37 1.91 4.43 -3.65
C GLU A 37 1.95 5.85 -4.22
N LYS A 38 2.62 6.78 -3.54
CA LYS A 38 2.83 8.16 -4.00
C LYS A 38 4.14 8.36 -4.77
N GLY A 39 4.97 7.32 -4.92
CA GLY A 39 6.29 7.43 -5.55
C GLY A 39 7.24 8.41 -4.84
N ARG A 40 7.08 8.58 -3.52
CA ARG A 40 7.92 9.45 -2.67
C ARG A 40 8.90 8.63 -1.84
N PHE A 41 9.77 7.90 -2.53
CA PHE A 41 10.87 7.14 -1.95
C PHE A 41 12.18 7.61 -2.55
#